data_AF-A0A7T5CJH3-F1
#
_entry.id   AF-A0A7T5CJH3-F1
#
_cell.length_a   1.000
_cell.length_b   1.000
_cell.length_c   1.000
_cell.angle_alpha   90.00
_cell.angle_beta   90.00
_cell.angle_gamma   90.00
#
_symmetry.space_group_name_H-M   'P 1'
#
loop_
_entity.id
_entity.type
_entity.pdbx_description
1 polymer ?
#
loop_
_entity_poly.entity_id
_entity_poly.type
_entity_poly.pdbx_seq_one_letter_code
_entity_poly.pdbx_strand_id
1 'polypeptide(L)'
;MRYVLPLIAAVFIVVALTLLIAPALTADEPAESGSVSVDGGEHNNAKVEALVPEEKKDPVVEKAEEKLREEKQSAQKYDDVWVTTSPGSTKPFALLQLFTSEGCSSCPPADRLLTQIREQAKAEEEPIYPLSFHVDYWNRLGWKDPYSSSVYSDLQKQYAHVWHAPNIYTPQMIVNGFEGFVGSNAKVANEQINLALTTGPQYMISLMAEVQPKMPDKVKVNWMVSALHRAKIRPLDLAIAITENDLASKVTSGENSGKTLMHSQVVRVYKVIPLTEENLSSSVDLQIPKQSIVGNTRIVAYIQDPETMGILGATRVDYPTPNDE
;
A
#
# COMPACT_ATOMS: atom_id res chain seq x y z
N MET A 1 -2.65 22.97 -43.87
CA MET A 1 -3.32 22.88 -42.56
C MET A 1 -2.25 22.66 -41.52
N ARG A 2 -2.08 23.62 -40.59
CA ARG A 2 -1.04 23.64 -39.57
C ARG A 2 -1.52 22.86 -38.34
N TYR A 3 -0.71 21.92 -37.87
CA TYR A 3 -0.91 21.19 -36.61
C TYR A 3 -0.57 22.10 -35.42
N VAL A 4 -1.44 22.12 -34.41
CA VAL A 4 -1.21 22.77 -33.11
C VAL A 4 -1.34 21.68 -32.05
N LEU A 5 -0.23 21.32 -31.41
CA LEU A 5 -0.20 20.55 -30.16
C LEU A 5 -0.47 21.51 -28.98
N PRO A 6 -1.19 21.10 -27.92
CA PRO A 6 -1.08 21.75 -26.63
C PRO A 6 0.00 21.04 -25.78
N LEU A 7 1.00 21.81 -25.36
CA LEU A 7 1.87 21.49 -24.23
C LEU A 7 1.04 21.51 -22.95
N ILE A 8 1.02 20.40 -22.20
CA ILE A 8 0.63 20.41 -20.78
C ILE A 8 1.91 20.19 -19.98
N ALA A 9 2.39 21.26 -19.34
CA ALA A 9 3.51 21.20 -18.41
C ALA A 9 2.98 20.77 -17.03
N ALA A 10 3.33 19.56 -16.60
CA ALA A 10 3.20 19.15 -15.21
C ALA A 10 4.44 19.64 -14.43
N VAL A 11 4.22 20.56 -13.50
CA VAL A 11 5.27 21.08 -12.62
C VAL A 11 5.35 20.20 -11.38
N PHE A 12 6.44 19.45 -11.24
CA PHE A 12 6.82 18.80 -9.97
C PHE A 12 7.85 19.70 -9.28
N ILE A 13 7.50 20.21 -8.09
CA ILE A 13 8.44 20.94 -7.23
C ILE A 13 9.05 19.93 -6.26
N VAL A 14 10.36 19.71 -6.37
CA VAL A 14 11.19 19.03 -5.37
C VAL A 14 11.97 20.13 -4.65
N VAL A 15 11.71 20.34 -3.36
CA VAL A 15 12.54 21.22 -2.51
C VAL A 15 13.54 20.36 -1.75
N ALA A 16 14.80 20.41 -2.17
CA ALA A 16 15.92 19.89 -1.39
C ALA A 16 16.42 20.99 -0.44
N LEU A 17 16.38 20.76 0.87
CA LEU A 17 16.93 21.66 1.87
C LEU A 17 18.32 21.17 2.30
N THR A 18 19.37 21.81 1.78
CA THR A 18 20.74 21.63 2.26
C THR A 18 21.01 22.58 3.43
N LEU A 19 21.28 22.04 4.64
CA LEU A 19 21.87 22.80 5.74
C LEU A 19 23.39 22.90 5.54
N LEU A 20 23.91 24.11 5.40
CA LEU A 20 25.33 24.44 5.48
C LEU A 20 25.65 25.00 6.87
N ILE A 21 26.59 24.34 7.54
CA ILE A 21 27.20 24.75 8.81
C ILE A 21 28.24 25.84 8.52
N ALA A 22 28.26 26.91 9.32
CA ALA A 22 29.38 27.87 9.36
C ALA A 22 29.85 28.05 10.81
N PRO A 23 31.17 28.06 11.09
CA PRO A 23 31.72 28.23 12.44
C PRO A 23 31.96 29.72 12.76
N ALA A 24 31.75 30.10 14.02
CA ALA A 24 32.12 31.41 14.55
C ALA A 24 33.62 31.47 14.90
N LEU A 25 34.26 32.54 14.47
CA LEU A 25 35.66 32.88 14.70
C LEU A 25 35.91 33.41 16.12
N THR A 26 37.15 33.18 16.55
CA THR A 26 37.86 33.54 17.78
C THR A 26 38.16 35.03 17.94
N ALA A 27 38.25 35.50 19.19
CA ALA A 27 38.98 36.71 19.56
C ALA A 27 39.84 36.45 20.81
N ASP A 28 41.16 36.57 20.63
CA ASP A 28 42.24 36.62 21.64
C ASP A 28 42.23 38.01 22.34
N GLU A 29 42.22 38.07 23.69
CA GLU A 29 43.37 38.35 24.61
C GLU A 29 43.84 39.83 24.66
N PRO A 30 44.63 40.28 25.68
CA PRO A 30 44.54 40.07 27.14
C PRO A 30 44.86 41.36 27.93
N ALA A 31 44.77 41.33 29.28
CA ALA A 31 45.75 41.96 30.21
C ALA A 31 45.33 41.86 31.69
N GLU A 32 46.03 40.97 32.40
CA GLU A 32 46.82 41.24 33.62
C GLU A 32 46.19 41.95 34.84
N SER A 33 46.14 41.21 35.96
CA SER A 33 47.06 41.35 37.12
C SER A 33 46.35 41.14 38.46
N GLY A 34 47.08 40.55 39.42
CA GLY A 34 46.88 40.87 40.84
C GLY A 34 46.19 39.83 41.73
N SER A 35 46.89 38.73 42.00
CA SER A 35 47.20 38.18 43.34
C SER A 35 46.23 38.27 44.54
N VAL A 36 46.25 37.17 45.29
CA VAL A 36 46.15 37.00 46.76
C VAL A 36 44.88 36.28 47.27
N SER A 37 45.14 35.11 47.85
CA SER A 37 44.28 34.26 48.65
C SER A 37 44.02 34.86 50.05
N VAL A 38 42.89 34.50 50.68
CA VAL A 38 42.77 33.88 52.04
C VAL A 38 41.40 34.16 52.68
N ASP A 39 40.87 33.09 53.28
CA ASP A 39 39.82 32.95 54.31
C ASP A 39 38.38 33.42 54.11
N GLY A 40 37.47 32.44 54.19
CA GLY A 40 36.92 32.07 55.50
C GLY A 40 35.68 32.84 55.97
N GLY A 41 34.60 32.08 56.23
CA GLY A 41 33.59 32.47 57.21
C GLY A 41 32.17 32.65 56.66
N GLU A 42 31.29 31.74 57.10
CA GLU A 42 29.83 31.81 57.02
C GLU A 42 29.27 33.18 57.46
N HIS A 43 28.15 33.62 56.89
CA HIS A 43 26.95 33.98 57.67
C HIS A 43 25.73 34.24 56.77
N ASN A 44 24.60 33.75 57.27
CA ASN A 44 23.24 33.83 56.76
C ASN A 44 22.76 35.27 56.47
N ASN A 45 21.88 35.47 55.49
CA ASN A 45 20.67 36.29 55.68
C ASN A 45 19.65 36.22 54.53
N ALA A 46 18.43 35.87 54.94
CA ALA A 46 17.14 36.51 54.65
C ALA A 46 16.71 36.86 53.20
N LYS A 47 15.70 36.09 52.77
CA LYS A 47 14.51 36.43 51.98
C LYS A 47 14.21 37.93 51.77
N VAL A 48 14.16 38.34 50.49
CA VAL A 48 13.39 39.51 50.02
C VAL A 48 12.63 39.09 48.75
N GLU A 49 11.33 38.80 48.90
CA GLU A 49 10.38 38.69 47.79
C GLU A 49 9.99 40.10 47.36
N ALA A 50 10.49 40.56 46.20
CA ALA A 50 10.04 41.78 45.57
C ALA A 50 8.81 41.48 44.69
N LEU A 51 7.66 42.03 45.08
CA LEU A 51 6.43 42.06 44.28
C LEU A 51 6.65 42.98 43.08
N VAL A 52 6.79 42.40 41.88
CA VAL A 52 6.77 43.15 40.61
C VAL A 52 5.30 43.42 40.25
N PRO A 53 4.90 44.65 39.91
CA PRO A 53 3.52 44.93 39.49
C PRO A 53 3.24 44.27 38.13
N GLU A 54 2.14 43.54 38.00
CA GLU A 54 1.69 43.01 36.70
C GLU A 54 1.33 44.17 35.77
N GLU A 55 2.13 44.35 34.72
CA GLU A 55 1.88 45.30 33.64
C GLU A 55 0.71 44.79 32.80
N LYS A 56 -0.43 45.49 32.82
CA LYS A 56 -1.59 45.15 31.99
C LYS A 56 -1.24 45.32 30.53
N LYS A 57 -1.20 44.20 29.79
CA LYS A 57 -0.99 44.19 28.33
C LYS A 57 -2.03 45.07 27.62
N ASP A 58 -1.58 45.77 26.59
CA ASP A 58 -2.44 46.60 25.73
C ASP A 58 -3.51 45.71 25.05
N PRO A 59 -4.80 46.01 25.20
CA PRO A 59 -5.90 45.20 24.64
C PRO A 59 -5.86 45.07 23.11
N VAL A 60 -5.14 45.95 22.39
CA VAL A 60 -4.91 45.82 20.94
C VAL A 60 -3.86 44.74 20.66
N VAL A 61 -2.81 44.67 21.48
CA VAL A 61 -1.76 43.64 21.38
C VAL A 61 -2.33 42.29 21.80
N GLU A 62 -3.19 42.25 22.83
CA GLU A 62 -3.84 41.02 23.29
C GLU A 62 -4.78 40.43 22.22
N LYS A 63 -5.59 41.27 21.55
CA LYS A 63 -6.44 40.82 20.43
C LYS A 63 -5.64 40.40 19.19
N ALA A 64 -4.52 41.06 18.92
CA ALA A 64 -3.64 40.67 17.82
C ALA A 64 -2.94 39.33 18.12
N GLU A 65 -2.48 39.13 19.36
CA GLU A 65 -1.91 37.86 19.83
C GLU A 65 -2.96 36.75 19.84
N GLU A 66 -4.20 37.02 20.26
CA GLU A 66 -5.32 36.08 20.23
C GLU A 66 -5.70 35.69 18.79
N LYS A 67 -5.81 36.66 17.89
CA LYS A 67 -6.05 36.39 16.46
C LYS A 67 -4.90 35.63 15.80
N LEU A 68 -3.64 35.96 16.11
CA LEU A 68 -2.48 35.18 15.67
C LEU A 68 -2.47 33.77 16.28
N ARG A 69 -2.99 33.60 17.48
CA ARG A 69 -3.11 32.31 18.18
C ARG A 69 -4.26 31.48 17.62
N GLU A 70 -5.37 32.10 17.23
CA GLU A 70 -6.47 31.50 16.49
C GLU A 70 -6.07 31.15 15.06
N GLU A 71 -5.36 32.03 14.36
CA GLU A 71 -4.82 31.77 13.02
C GLU A 71 -3.77 30.66 13.07
N LYS A 72 -2.86 30.65 14.07
CA LYS A 72 -1.90 29.54 14.29
C LYS A 72 -2.58 28.26 14.79
N GLN A 73 -3.65 28.32 15.58
CA GLN A 73 -4.47 27.15 15.94
C GLN A 73 -5.29 26.63 14.77
N SER A 74 -5.66 27.48 13.81
CA SER A 74 -6.30 27.08 12.55
C SER A 74 -5.31 26.55 11.51
N ALA A 75 -4.05 27.02 11.57
CA ALA A 75 -2.96 26.65 10.66
C ALA A 75 -2.09 25.49 11.18
N GLN A 76 -2.40 24.91 12.34
CA GLN A 76 -1.68 23.78 12.90
C GLN A 76 -2.63 22.59 13.07
N LYS A 77 -2.35 21.53 12.30
CA LYS A 77 -2.96 20.18 12.30
C LYS A 77 -4.02 19.90 11.22
N TYR A 78 -3.65 20.09 9.96
CA TYR A 78 -4.04 19.11 8.94
C TYR A 78 -2.95 18.04 8.94
N ASP A 79 -3.34 16.83 9.33
CA ASP A 79 -2.46 15.69 9.58
C ASP A 79 -1.71 15.30 8.29
N ASP A 80 -0.43 14.95 8.41
CA ASP A 80 0.38 14.46 7.29
C ASP A 80 -0.33 13.29 6.59
N VAL A 81 -0.50 13.38 5.26
CA VAL A 81 -1.03 12.28 4.45
C VAL A 81 0.00 11.16 4.47
N TRP A 82 -0.39 9.95 4.83
CA TRP A 82 0.50 8.79 4.77
C TRP A 82 0.59 8.33 3.32
N VAL A 83 1.82 8.13 2.82
CA VAL A 83 2.07 7.81 1.42
C VAL A 83 2.99 6.62 1.29
N THR A 84 2.63 5.70 0.41
CA THR A 84 3.55 4.65 -0.06
C THR A 84 3.61 4.69 -1.57
N THR A 85 4.81 4.46 -2.13
CA THR A 85 5.02 4.51 -3.58
C THR A 85 5.76 3.29 -4.08
N SER A 86 5.49 2.93 -5.33
CA SER A 86 6.31 2.02 -6.12
C SER A 86 6.51 2.68 -7.48
N PRO A 87 7.76 2.92 -7.91
CA PRO A 87 8.03 3.57 -9.19
C PRO A 87 7.71 2.69 -10.39
N GLY A 88 7.34 1.42 -10.19
CA GLY A 88 7.27 0.40 -11.22
C GLY A 88 8.63 -0.26 -11.47
N SER A 89 8.62 -1.42 -12.12
CA SER A 89 9.82 -2.23 -12.33
C SER A 89 9.82 -2.85 -13.73
N THR A 90 11.00 -2.99 -14.31
CA THR A 90 11.25 -3.76 -15.53
C THR A 90 11.70 -5.19 -15.24
N LYS A 91 11.87 -5.56 -13.97
CA LYS A 91 12.23 -6.93 -13.57
C LYS A 91 11.06 -7.88 -13.87
N PRO A 92 11.33 -9.14 -14.25
CA PRO A 92 10.32 -10.20 -14.28
C PRO A 92 9.54 -10.28 -12.97
N PHE A 93 8.30 -10.77 -13.03
CA PHE A 93 7.41 -10.85 -11.87
C PHE A 93 6.49 -12.08 -11.98
N ALA A 94 5.94 -12.50 -10.85
CA ALA A 94 4.88 -13.51 -10.81
C ALA A 94 3.68 -13.01 -9.99
N LEU A 95 2.55 -12.72 -10.64
CA LEU A 95 1.27 -12.53 -9.97
C LEU A 95 0.57 -13.89 -9.87
N LEU A 96 0.23 -14.31 -8.66
CA LEU A 96 -0.49 -15.56 -8.41
C LEU A 96 -1.93 -15.22 -8.03
N GLN A 97 -2.89 -15.86 -8.67
CA GLN A 97 -4.30 -15.76 -8.29
C GLN A 97 -4.77 -17.15 -7.85
N LEU A 98 -4.98 -17.31 -6.55
CA LEU A 98 -5.57 -18.51 -5.97
C LEU A 98 -7.07 -18.29 -5.79
N PHE A 99 -7.88 -19.09 -6.48
CA PHE A 99 -9.31 -19.21 -6.24
C PHE A 99 -9.55 -20.31 -5.20
N THR A 100 -10.12 -19.91 -4.06
CA THR A 100 -10.27 -20.75 -2.85
C THR A 100 -11.64 -20.54 -2.19
N SER A 101 -11.96 -21.30 -1.15
CA SER A 101 -13.12 -21.05 -0.29
C SER A 101 -12.99 -21.79 1.03
N GLU A 102 -13.44 -21.18 2.13
CA GLU A 102 -13.57 -21.88 3.42
C GLU A 102 -14.57 -23.04 3.38
N GLY A 103 -15.55 -22.99 2.47
CA GLY A 103 -16.53 -24.06 2.27
C GLY A 103 -15.98 -25.28 1.51
N CYS A 104 -14.77 -25.18 0.97
CA CYS A 104 -14.10 -26.21 0.17
C CYS A 104 -13.09 -26.99 1.04
N SER A 105 -13.33 -28.28 1.28
CA SER A 105 -12.46 -29.11 2.12
C SER A 105 -11.04 -29.33 1.57
N SER A 106 -10.87 -29.27 0.26
CA SER A 106 -9.58 -29.44 -0.43
C SER A 106 -8.75 -28.17 -0.52
N CYS A 107 -9.30 -27.02 -0.12
CA CYS A 107 -8.67 -25.71 -0.25
C CYS A 107 -7.58 -25.38 0.79
N PRO A 108 -7.69 -25.78 2.08
CA PRO A 108 -6.70 -25.41 3.10
C PRO A 108 -5.23 -25.74 2.77
N PRO A 109 -4.87 -26.85 2.09
CA PRO A 109 -3.51 -27.07 1.61
C PRO A 109 -3.00 -26.00 0.63
N ALA A 110 -3.85 -25.48 -0.26
CA ALA A 110 -3.49 -24.42 -1.19
C ALA A 110 -3.30 -23.07 -0.49
N ASP A 111 -4.15 -22.74 0.49
CA ASP A 111 -4.02 -21.50 1.27
C ASP A 111 -2.70 -21.48 2.07
N ARG A 112 -2.31 -22.64 2.63
CA ARG A 112 -1.00 -22.80 3.28
C ARG A 112 0.16 -22.64 2.31
N LEU A 113 0.07 -23.23 1.12
CA LEU A 113 1.11 -23.09 0.09
C LEU A 113 1.25 -21.63 -0.35
N LEU A 114 0.15 -20.91 -0.57
CA LEU A 114 0.18 -19.49 -0.92
C LEU A 114 0.87 -18.66 0.17
N THR A 115 0.61 -18.98 1.44
CA THR A 115 1.27 -18.35 2.59
C THR A 115 2.78 -18.62 2.59
N GLN A 116 3.20 -19.85 2.32
CA GLN A 116 4.62 -20.21 2.22
C GLN A 116 5.32 -19.46 1.09
N ILE A 117 4.69 -19.38 -0.09
CA ILE A 117 5.22 -18.63 -1.24
C ILE A 117 5.37 -17.15 -0.88
N ARG A 118 4.37 -16.54 -0.21
CA ARG A 118 4.45 -15.15 0.26
C ARG A 118 5.63 -14.93 1.19
N GLU A 119 5.80 -15.78 2.20
CA GLU A 119 6.90 -15.64 3.17
C GLU A 119 8.27 -15.78 2.50
N GLN A 120 8.40 -16.73 1.58
CA GLN A 120 9.62 -16.90 0.81
C GLN A 120 9.92 -15.68 -0.06
N ALA A 121 8.93 -15.21 -0.83
CA ALA A 121 9.07 -14.02 -1.67
C ALA A 121 9.46 -12.77 -0.86
N LYS A 122 8.90 -12.62 0.35
CA LYS A 122 9.26 -11.54 1.26
C LYS A 122 10.71 -11.65 1.74
N ALA A 123 11.15 -12.85 2.11
CA ALA A 123 12.51 -13.09 2.60
C ALA A 123 13.57 -12.90 1.52
N GLU A 124 13.23 -13.21 0.26
CA GLU A 124 14.14 -13.13 -0.88
C GLU A 124 13.98 -11.83 -1.69
N GLU A 125 13.08 -10.93 -1.26
CA GLU A 125 12.72 -9.69 -1.97
C GLU A 125 12.30 -9.92 -3.43
N GLU A 126 11.69 -11.07 -3.71
CA GLU A 126 11.25 -11.43 -5.06
C GLU A 126 9.95 -10.69 -5.44
N PRO A 127 9.81 -10.28 -6.71
CA PRO A 127 8.61 -9.64 -7.24
C PRO A 127 7.48 -10.66 -7.49
N ILE A 128 7.09 -11.37 -6.43
CA ILE A 128 5.97 -12.30 -6.40
C ILE A 128 4.80 -11.63 -5.66
N TYR A 129 3.63 -11.65 -6.29
CA TYR A 129 2.43 -10.96 -5.83
C TYR A 129 1.28 -11.96 -5.72
N PRO A 130 1.14 -12.66 -4.59
CA PRO A 130 0.06 -13.62 -4.40
C PRO A 130 -1.26 -12.91 -4.05
N LEU A 131 -2.37 -13.41 -4.57
CA LEU A 131 -3.73 -12.94 -4.32
C LEU A 131 -4.64 -14.14 -4.03
N SER A 132 -5.41 -14.09 -2.94
CA SER A 132 -6.41 -15.10 -2.60
C SER A 132 -7.83 -14.57 -2.84
N PHE A 133 -8.49 -15.14 -3.84
CA PHE A 133 -9.85 -14.84 -4.28
C PHE A 133 -10.81 -15.91 -3.75
N HIS A 134 -11.60 -15.55 -2.73
CA HIS A 134 -12.58 -16.45 -2.13
C HIS A 134 -13.86 -16.50 -2.97
N VAL A 135 -14.13 -17.62 -3.62
CA VAL A 135 -15.32 -17.78 -4.47
C VAL A 135 -16.56 -18.10 -3.64
N ASP A 136 -17.73 -17.68 -4.13
CA ASP A 136 -18.98 -17.76 -3.37
C ASP A 136 -19.81 -19.02 -3.63
N TYR A 137 -19.52 -19.80 -4.68
CA TYR A 137 -20.36 -20.94 -5.10
C TYR A 137 -20.32 -22.14 -4.13
N TRP A 138 -19.41 -22.13 -3.15
CA TRP A 138 -19.39 -23.09 -2.03
C TRP A 138 -20.33 -22.70 -0.88
N ASN A 139 -20.79 -21.45 -0.81
CA ASN A 139 -21.62 -20.96 0.30
C ASN A 139 -22.95 -21.72 0.44
N ARG A 140 -23.41 -22.37 -0.64
CA ARG A 140 -24.61 -23.21 -0.66
C ARG A 140 -24.50 -24.47 0.21
N LEU A 141 -23.30 -24.84 0.69
CA LEU A 141 -23.08 -26.02 1.54
C LEU A 141 -23.23 -25.73 3.05
N GLY A 142 -23.77 -24.57 3.41
CA GLY A 142 -24.19 -24.25 4.78
C GLY A 142 -23.22 -23.41 5.59
N TRP A 143 -22.01 -23.14 5.08
CA TRP A 143 -21.08 -22.14 5.61
C TRP A 143 -20.93 -21.01 4.60
N LYS A 144 -21.18 -19.77 5.02
CA LYS A 144 -20.91 -18.59 4.20
C LYS A 144 -19.52 -18.08 4.52
N ASP A 145 -18.60 -18.25 3.58
CA ASP A 145 -17.25 -17.72 3.69
C ASP A 145 -17.29 -16.18 3.78
N PRO A 146 -16.77 -15.57 4.87
CA PRO A 146 -16.86 -14.13 5.10
C PRO A 146 -16.03 -13.29 4.12
N TYR A 147 -15.11 -13.91 3.40
CA TYR A 147 -14.26 -13.25 2.41
C TYR A 147 -14.76 -13.48 0.98
N SER A 148 -15.77 -14.32 0.80
CA SER A 148 -16.25 -14.69 -0.52
C SER A 148 -17.02 -13.57 -1.24
N SER A 149 -16.92 -13.56 -2.58
CA SER A 149 -17.64 -12.63 -3.44
C SER A 149 -17.97 -13.24 -4.80
N SER A 150 -19.15 -12.93 -5.33
CA SER A 150 -19.54 -13.33 -6.69
C SER A 150 -18.63 -12.73 -7.75
N VAL A 151 -18.06 -11.54 -7.49
CA VAL A 151 -17.09 -10.90 -8.38
C VAL A 151 -15.87 -11.80 -8.61
N TYR A 152 -15.46 -12.55 -7.59
CA TYR A 152 -14.30 -13.45 -7.66
C TYR A 152 -14.67 -14.73 -8.42
N SER A 153 -15.87 -15.26 -8.18
CA SER A 153 -16.44 -16.34 -9.00
C SER A 153 -16.55 -15.96 -10.48
N ASP A 154 -16.94 -14.72 -10.78
CA ASP A 154 -17.09 -14.23 -12.14
C ASP A 154 -15.73 -14.01 -12.83
N LEU A 155 -14.72 -13.52 -12.10
CA LEU A 155 -13.33 -13.48 -12.60
C LEU A 155 -12.83 -14.89 -12.99
N GLN A 156 -13.10 -15.90 -12.15
CA GLN A 156 -12.74 -17.29 -12.47
C GLN A 156 -13.47 -17.81 -13.71
N LYS A 157 -14.75 -17.47 -13.88
CA LYS A 157 -15.53 -17.83 -15.07
C LYS A 157 -14.98 -17.17 -16.33
N GLN A 158 -14.46 -15.94 -16.25
CA GLN A 158 -13.83 -15.26 -17.38
C GLN A 158 -12.59 -16.03 -17.86
N TYR A 159 -11.74 -16.48 -16.93
CA TYR A 159 -10.62 -17.38 -17.24
C TYR A 159 -11.10 -18.66 -17.95
N ALA A 160 -12.07 -19.35 -17.37
CA ALA A 160 -12.60 -20.58 -17.96
C ALA A 160 -13.20 -20.35 -19.35
N HIS A 161 -13.88 -19.22 -19.57
CA HIS A 161 -14.44 -18.85 -20.87
C HIS A 161 -13.35 -18.66 -21.92
N VAL A 162 -12.32 -17.85 -21.63
CA VAL A 162 -11.21 -17.56 -22.56
C VAL A 162 -10.40 -18.82 -22.89
N TRP A 163 -10.19 -19.70 -21.91
CA TRP A 163 -9.46 -20.95 -22.11
C TRP A 163 -10.30 -22.10 -22.67
N HIS A 164 -11.60 -21.87 -22.91
CA HIS A 164 -12.56 -22.92 -23.26
C HIS A 164 -12.54 -24.10 -22.26
N ALA A 165 -12.28 -23.81 -20.99
CA ALA A 165 -12.28 -24.80 -19.94
C ALA A 165 -13.72 -25.23 -19.63
N PRO A 166 -13.98 -26.54 -19.47
CA PRO A 166 -15.35 -27.03 -19.33
C PRO A 166 -16.00 -26.64 -18.00
N ASN A 167 -15.21 -26.42 -16.95
CA ASN A 167 -15.69 -26.10 -15.60
C ASN A 167 -14.67 -25.25 -14.83
N ILE A 168 -15.16 -24.48 -13.85
CA ILE A 168 -14.35 -23.88 -12.78
C ILE A 168 -14.25 -24.83 -11.58
N TYR A 169 -13.18 -24.73 -10.79
CA TYR A 169 -12.96 -25.58 -9.62
C TYR A 169 -12.10 -24.88 -8.57
N THR A 170 -12.08 -25.41 -7.35
CA THR A 170 -11.15 -24.96 -6.29
C THR A 170 -10.47 -26.15 -5.60
N PRO A 171 -9.25 -25.96 -5.08
CA PRO A 171 -8.41 -24.77 -5.24
C PRO A 171 -7.82 -24.69 -6.65
N GLN A 172 -7.95 -23.54 -7.32
CA GLN A 172 -7.33 -23.28 -8.61
C GLN A 172 -6.32 -22.14 -8.45
N MET A 173 -5.06 -22.37 -8.82
CA MET A 173 -4.05 -21.32 -8.87
C MET A 173 -3.72 -21.01 -10.33
N ILE A 174 -3.52 -19.72 -10.62
CA ILE A 174 -3.15 -19.19 -11.93
C ILE A 174 -1.91 -18.31 -11.73
N VAL A 175 -0.89 -18.46 -12.58
CA VAL A 175 0.30 -17.60 -12.60
C VAL A 175 0.28 -16.75 -13.86
N ASN A 176 0.35 -15.42 -13.69
CA ASN A 176 0.34 -14.42 -14.76
C ASN A 176 -0.78 -14.60 -15.82
N GLY A 177 -1.89 -15.24 -15.45
CA GLY A 177 -3.07 -15.35 -16.31
C GLY A 177 -2.97 -16.35 -17.46
N PHE A 178 -2.00 -17.26 -17.45
CA PHE A 178 -1.76 -18.20 -18.56
C PHE A 178 -2.59 -19.49 -18.49
N GLU A 179 -2.40 -20.28 -17.44
CA GLU A 179 -3.16 -21.52 -17.22
C GLU A 179 -3.45 -21.74 -15.73
N GLY A 180 -4.54 -22.44 -15.46
CA GLY A 180 -4.93 -22.83 -14.11
C GLY A 180 -4.48 -24.25 -13.78
N PHE A 181 -4.00 -24.47 -12.56
CA PHE A 181 -3.67 -25.78 -12.02
C PHE A 181 -4.25 -25.96 -10.61
N VAL A 182 -4.14 -27.18 -10.05
CA VAL A 182 -4.58 -27.45 -8.69
C VAL A 182 -3.72 -26.67 -7.71
N GLY A 183 -4.31 -25.73 -6.98
CA GLY A 183 -3.58 -24.73 -6.19
C GLY A 183 -2.77 -25.30 -5.03
N SER A 184 -2.95 -26.57 -4.66
CA SER A 184 -2.13 -27.26 -3.66
C SER A 184 -0.91 -27.99 -4.23
N ASN A 185 -0.69 -27.95 -5.55
CA ASN A 185 0.44 -28.61 -6.20
C ASN A 185 1.68 -27.71 -6.16
N ALA A 186 2.49 -27.85 -5.10
CA ALA A 186 3.71 -27.07 -4.89
C ALA A 186 4.74 -27.20 -6.02
N LYS A 187 4.86 -28.38 -6.62
CA LYS A 187 5.80 -28.61 -7.73
C LYS A 187 5.44 -27.73 -8.94
N VAL A 188 4.18 -27.78 -9.36
CA VAL A 188 3.69 -27.00 -10.50
C VAL A 188 3.72 -25.50 -10.18
N ALA A 189 3.34 -25.11 -8.96
CA ALA A 189 3.44 -23.71 -8.53
C ALA A 189 4.88 -23.18 -8.70
N ASN A 190 5.87 -23.89 -8.16
CA ASN A 190 7.28 -23.49 -8.26
C ASN A 190 7.77 -23.46 -9.71
N GLU A 191 7.40 -24.44 -10.53
CA GLU A 191 7.77 -24.46 -11.96
C GLU A 191 7.22 -23.24 -12.71
N GLN A 192 5.95 -22.89 -12.49
CA GLN A 192 5.28 -21.76 -13.15
C GLN A 192 5.78 -20.41 -12.63
N ILE A 193 6.04 -20.28 -11.33
CA ILE A 193 6.63 -19.08 -10.74
C ILE A 193 8.04 -18.86 -11.29
N ASN A 194 8.89 -19.88 -11.30
CA ASN A 194 10.25 -19.78 -11.84
C ASN A 194 10.25 -19.38 -13.31
N LEU A 195 9.33 -19.93 -14.11
CA LEU A 195 9.15 -19.53 -15.49
C LEU A 195 8.72 -18.06 -15.61
N ALA A 196 7.74 -17.62 -14.81
CA ALA A 196 7.27 -16.25 -14.79
C ALA A 196 8.39 -15.25 -14.43
N LEU A 197 9.25 -15.61 -13.48
CA LEU A 197 10.42 -14.83 -13.06
C LEU A 197 11.55 -14.78 -14.10
N THR A 198 11.38 -15.40 -15.27
CA THR A 198 12.30 -15.26 -16.42
C THR A 198 11.78 -14.29 -17.50
N THR A 199 10.52 -13.89 -17.43
CA THR A 199 9.86 -13.07 -18.46
C THR A 199 9.55 -11.68 -17.93
N GLY A 200 10.16 -10.65 -18.53
CA GLY A 200 9.94 -9.26 -18.15
C GLY A 200 8.52 -8.75 -18.48
N PRO A 201 8.04 -7.72 -17.77
CA PRO A 201 6.74 -7.10 -18.05
C PRO A 201 6.72 -6.42 -19.43
N GLN A 202 5.53 -6.33 -20.01
CA GLN A 202 5.24 -5.49 -21.19
C GLN A 202 4.78 -4.09 -20.81
N TYR A 203 4.30 -3.89 -19.57
CA TYR A 203 3.88 -2.59 -19.06
C TYR A 203 4.44 -2.37 -17.66
N MET A 204 4.94 -1.17 -17.39
CA MET A 204 5.25 -0.71 -16.04
C MET A 204 4.06 0.01 -15.43
N ILE A 205 3.89 -0.15 -14.12
CA ILE A 205 2.90 0.56 -13.32
C ILE A 205 3.67 1.27 -12.21
N SER A 206 3.72 2.60 -12.25
CA SER A 206 4.05 3.39 -11.07
C SER A 206 2.77 3.54 -10.24
N LEU A 207 2.85 3.29 -8.93
CA LEU A 207 1.70 3.25 -8.03
C LEU A 207 2.00 4.12 -6.81
N MET A 208 1.04 4.95 -6.40
CA MET A 208 1.11 5.74 -5.18
C MET A 208 -0.21 5.63 -4.42
N ALA A 209 -0.14 5.25 -3.15
CA ALA A 209 -1.29 5.19 -2.27
C ALA A 209 -1.21 6.31 -1.24
N GLU A 210 -2.31 7.03 -1.05
CA GLU A 210 -2.45 8.13 -0.10
C GLU A 210 -3.58 7.82 0.88
N VAL A 211 -3.31 7.92 2.18
CA VAL A 211 -4.30 7.73 3.25
C VAL A 211 -4.32 8.96 4.12
N GLN A 212 -5.52 9.49 4.35
CA GLN A 212 -5.70 10.57 5.31
C GLN A 212 -5.83 9.98 6.72
N PRO A 213 -5.11 10.48 7.74
CA PRO A 213 -5.15 9.93 9.10
C PRO A 213 -6.56 9.88 9.72
N LYS A 214 -7.43 10.82 9.35
CA LYS A 214 -8.83 10.89 9.80
C LYS A 214 -9.75 9.85 9.12
N MET A 215 -9.32 9.26 8.02
CA MET A 215 -10.08 8.28 7.23
C MET A 215 -9.14 7.11 6.83
N PRO A 216 -8.61 6.35 7.81
CA PRO A 216 -7.60 5.32 7.55
C PRO A 216 -8.14 4.14 6.73
N ASP A 217 -9.46 4.00 6.64
CA ASP A 217 -10.17 3.01 5.85
C ASP A 217 -10.42 3.44 4.39
N LYS A 218 -10.04 4.66 4.02
CA LYS A 218 -10.07 5.18 2.65
C LYS A 218 -8.66 5.42 2.14
N VAL A 219 -8.41 4.94 0.94
CA VAL A 219 -7.14 5.15 0.23
C VAL A 219 -7.42 5.71 -1.15
N LYS A 220 -6.68 6.76 -1.51
CA LYS A 220 -6.60 7.22 -2.88
C LYS A 220 -5.43 6.52 -3.55
N VAL A 221 -5.71 5.77 -4.60
CA VAL A 221 -4.71 5.04 -5.38
C VAL A 221 -4.49 5.79 -6.68
N ASN A 222 -3.29 6.31 -6.87
CA ASN A 222 -2.83 6.96 -8.09
C ASN A 222 -1.95 5.98 -8.86
N TRP A 223 -2.07 5.98 -10.19
CA TRP A 223 -1.24 5.16 -11.05
C TRP A 223 -0.72 5.94 -12.25
N MET A 224 0.39 5.45 -12.80
CA MET A 224 0.88 5.80 -14.13
C MET A 224 1.31 4.52 -14.84
N VAL A 225 0.73 4.26 -16.01
CA VAL A 225 1.01 3.09 -16.84
C VAL A 225 1.88 3.50 -18.02
N SER A 226 2.98 2.78 -18.23
CA SER A 226 3.89 3.00 -19.35
C SER A 226 4.14 1.69 -20.10
N ALA A 227 3.95 1.70 -21.42
CA ALA A 227 4.31 0.57 -22.26
C ALA A 227 5.83 0.39 -22.31
N LEU A 228 6.30 -0.85 -22.18
CA LEU A 228 7.68 -1.24 -22.42
C LEU A 228 7.83 -1.81 -23.83
N HIS A 229 8.93 -1.47 -24.49
CA HIS A 229 9.24 -1.92 -25.86
C HIS A 229 8.11 -1.57 -26.86
N ARG A 230 8.04 -2.30 -27.98
CA ARG A 230 7.02 -2.15 -29.04
C ARG A 230 5.66 -2.74 -28.64
N ALA A 231 5.27 -2.68 -27.37
CA ALA A 231 3.95 -3.13 -26.94
C ALA A 231 2.87 -2.31 -27.65
N LYS A 232 1.95 -2.99 -28.33
CA LYS A 232 0.87 -2.31 -29.06
C LYS A 232 -0.14 -1.77 -28.07
N ILE A 233 -0.63 -0.56 -28.31
CA ILE A 233 -1.81 -0.06 -27.61
C ILE A 233 -2.99 -0.93 -28.06
N ARG A 234 -3.56 -1.67 -27.13
CA ARG A 234 -4.77 -2.47 -27.28
C ARG A 234 -5.63 -2.28 -26.03
N PRO A 235 -6.92 -2.65 -26.05
CA PRO A 235 -7.74 -2.62 -24.85
C PRO A 235 -7.07 -3.49 -23.78
N LEU A 236 -6.80 -2.88 -22.62
CA LEU A 236 -6.21 -3.53 -21.46
C LEU A 236 -6.98 -3.07 -20.24
N ASP A 237 -6.97 -3.90 -19.20
CA ASP A 237 -7.57 -3.58 -17.92
C ASP A 237 -6.48 -3.33 -16.89
N LEU A 238 -6.64 -2.28 -16.09
CA LEU A 238 -5.94 -2.11 -14.83
C LEU A 238 -6.81 -2.70 -13.72
N ALA A 239 -6.33 -3.77 -13.09
CA ALA A 239 -6.95 -4.34 -11.91
C ALA A 239 -6.19 -3.88 -10.66
N ILE A 240 -6.94 -3.40 -9.65
CA ILE A 240 -6.43 -3.00 -8.34
C ILE A 240 -7.08 -3.91 -7.29
N ALA A 241 -6.25 -4.64 -6.56
CA ALA A 241 -6.65 -5.52 -5.47
C ALA A 241 -6.05 -4.99 -4.16
N ILE A 242 -6.89 -4.79 -3.15
CA ILE A 242 -6.43 -4.57 -1.77
C ILE A 242 -6.54 -5.89 -1.02
N THR A 243 -5.41 -6.40 -0.56
CA THR A 243 -5.31 -7.69 0.14
C THR A 243 -5.08 -7.50 1.62
N GLU A 244 -5.43 -8.49 2.43
CA GLU A 244 -5.11 -8.54 3.86
C GLU A 244 -4.50 -9.87 4.27
N ASN A 245 -3.50 -9.81 5.15
CA ASN A 245 -2.79 -10.97 5.70
C ASN A 245 -3.28 -11.35 7.11
N ASP A 246 -2.95 -12.59 7.48
CA ASP A 246 -3.09 -13.15 8.82
C ASP A 246 -4.53 -13.11 9.35
N LEU A 247 -5.47 -13.26 8.43
CA LEU A 247 -6.87 -13.41 8.76
C LEU A 247 -7.15 -14.81 9.28
N ALA A 248 -7.98 -14.90 10.30
CA ALA A 248 -8.40 -16.17 10.88
C ALA A 248 -9.92 -16.23 11.01
N SER A 249 -10.48 -17.40 10.76
CA SER A 249 -11.92 -17.64 10.80
C SER A 249 -12.22 -19.01 11.40
N LYS A 250 -13.24 -19.05 12.26
CA LYS A 250 -13.75 -20.28 12.86
C LYS A 250 -14.95 -20.76 12.04
N VAL A 251 -14.74 -21.83 11.28
CA VAL A 251 -15.79 -22.43 10.45
C VAL A 251 -16.74 -23.25 11.33
N THR A 252 -18.03 -22.93 11.32
CA THR A 252 -19.03 -23.56 12.21
C THR A 252 -19.92 -24.59 11.52
N SER A 253 -19.87 -24.69 10.19
CA SER A 253 -20.72 -25.58 9.38
C SER A 253 -20.03 -25.97 8.06
N GLY A 254 -20.67 -26.84 7.26
CA GLY A 254 -20.10 -27.30 5.99
C GLY A 254 -18.90 -28.24 6.15
N GLU A 255 -18.17 -28.46 5.06
CA GLU A 255 -17.13 -29.50 4.98
C GLU A 255 -15.93 -29.25 5.93
N ASN A 256 -15.67 -27.99 6.28
CA ASN A 256 -14.59 -27.60 7.18
C ASN A 256 -15.08 -27.28 8.61
N SER A 257 -16.30 -27.69 8.97
CA SER A 257 -16.87 -27.44 10.30
C SER A 257 -15.92 -27.85 11.44
N GLY A 258 -15.81 -26.97 12.44
CA GLY A 258 -14.97 -27.16 13.62
C GLY A 258 -13.52 -26.72 13.44
N LYS A 259 -13.06 -26.44 12.21
CA LYS A 259 -11.70 -25.95 11.96
C LYS A 259 -11.58 -24.45 12.16
N THR A 260 -10.41 -24.00 12.58
CA THR A 260 -9.98 -22.60 12.45
C THR A 260 -9.05 -22.55 11.25
N LEU A 261 -9.41 -21.73 10.25
CA LEU A 261 -8.62 -21.55 9.04
C LEU A 261 -7.86 -20.24 9.13
N MET A 262 -6.63 -20.24 8.60
CA MET A 262 -5.77 -19.05 8.50
C MET A 262 -5.56 -18.73 7.03
N HIS A 263 -5.62 -17.45 6.71
CA HIS A 263 -5.60 -16.94 5.34
C HIS A 263 -4.61 -15.81 5.19
N SER A 264 -4.06 -15.73 3.98
CA SER A 264 -3.03 -14.77 3.60
C SER A 264 -3.40 -14.16 2.25
N GLN A 265 -3.03 -12.91 2.03
CA GLN A 265 -3.28 -12.19 0.77
C GLN A 265 -4.77 -12.23 0.34
N VAL A 266 -5.70 -12.24 1.30
CA VAL A 266 -7.14 -12.30 1.01
C VAL A 266 -7.56 -11.01 0.34
N VAL A 267 -8.08 -11.07 -0.88
CA VAL A 267 -8.56 -9.88 -1.59
C VAL A 267 -9.82 -9.37 -0.90
N ARG A 268 -9.73 -8.17 -0.33
CA ARG A 268 -10.81 -7.47 0.40
C ARG A 268 -11.54 -6.44 -0.46
N VAL A 269 -10.83 -5.85 -1.42
CA VAL A 269 -11.36 -4.91 -2.41
C VAL A 269 -10.78 -5.28 -3.77
N TYR A 270 -11.61 -5.31 -4.80
CA TYR A 270 -11.18 -5.59 -6.17
C TYR A 270 -11.89 -4.64 -7.14
N LYS A 271 -11.10 -3.88 -7.91
CA LYS A 271 -11.60 -2.92 -8.89
C LYS A 271 -10.88 -3.14 -10.21
N VAL A 272 -11.66 -3.25 -11.29
CA VAL A 272 -11.14 -3.30 -12.67
C VAL A 272 -11.48 -2.00 -13.37
N ILE A 273 -10.51 -1.43 -14.08
CA ILE A 273 -10.59 -0.16 -14.81
C ILE A 273 -10.09 -0.40 -16.23
N PRO A 274 -10.96 -0.38 -17.25
CA PRO A 274 -10.54 -0.40 -18.64
C PRO A 274 -9.64 0.80 -18.95
N LEU A 275 -8.45 0.52 -19.48
CA LEU A 275 -7.48 1.54 -19.84
C LEU A 275 -7.80 2.12 -21.21
N THR A 276 -7.64 3.44 -21.28
CA THR A 276 -7.74 4.29 -22.47
C THR A 276 -6.55 5.25 -22.44
N GLU A 277 -6.28 5.94 -23.55
CA GLU A 277 -5.21 6.95 -23.58
C GLU A 277 -5.42 8.07 -22.56
N GLU A 278 -6.66 8.34 -22.16
CA GLU A 278 -7.03 9.42 -21.23
C GLU A 278 -6.78 9.07 -19.75
N ASN A 279 -6.70 7.78 -19.40
CA ASN A 279 -6.59 7.33 -18.01
C ASN A 279 -5.33 6.50 -17.71
N LEU A 280 -4.32 6.55 -18.58
CA LEU A 280 -3.00 5.94 -18.33
C LEU A 280 -2.33 6.52 -17.08
N SER A 281 -2.65 7.77 -16.72
CA SER A 281 -2.27 8.39 -15.46
C SER A 281 -3.51 8.96 -14.79
N SER A 282 -3.99 8.32 -13.73
CA SER A 282 -5.22 8.74 -13.04
C SER A 282 -5.24 8.24 -11.60
N SER A 283 -6.38 8.40 -10.93
CA SER A 283 -6.55 7.97 -9.53
C SER A 283 -7.96 7.46 -9.26
N VAL A 284 -8.08 6.66 -8.21
CA VAL A 284 -9.37 6.14 -7.71
C VAL A 284 -9.36 6.09 -6.20
N ASP A 285 -10.47 6.51 -5.58
CA ASP A 285 -10.69 6.32 -4.15
C ASP A 285 -11.29 4.93 -3.90
N LEU A 286 -10.67 4.17 -2.99
CA LEU A 286 -11.11 2.86 -2.57
C LEU A 286 -11.33 2.85 -1.06
N GLN A 287 -12.25 1.99 -0.64
CA GLN A 287 -12.67 1.84 0.76
C GLN A 287 -12.43 0.40 1.19
N ILE A 288 -11.58 0.20 2.19
CA ILE A 288 -11.39 -1.12 2.81
C ILE A 288 -12.47 -1.37 3.87
N PRO A 289 -12.77 -2.65 4.19
CA PRO A 289 -13.65 -2.97 5.31
C PRO A 289 -13.13 -2.38 6.62
N LYS A 290 -14.01 -1.80 7.45
CA LYS A 290 -13.64 -1.11 8.69
C LYS A 290 -12.87 -1.97 9.69
N GLN A 291 -13.07 -3.28 9.65
CA GLN A 291 -12.41 -4.26 10.51
C GLN A 291 -11.04 -4.72 9.98
N SER A 292 -10.58 -4.20 8.84
CA SER A 292 -9.29 -4.59 8.27
C SER A 292 -8.15 -4.01 9.09
N ILE A 293 -7.07 -4.78 9.25
CA ILE A 293 -5.86 -4.35 9.95
C ILE A 293 -4.91 -3.73 8.94
N VAL A 294 -4.80 -2.40 8.96
CA VAL A 294 -4.01 -1.62 7.97
C VAL A 294 -2.55 -2.10 7.84
N GLY A 295 -1.86 -2.44 8.95
CA GLY A 295 -0.49 -2.95 8.88
C GLY A 295 -0.34 -4.26 8.10
N ASN A 296 -1.43 -5.02 7.96
CA ASN A 296 -1.51 -6.28 7.24
C ASN A 296 -2.07 -6.12 5.82
N THR A 297 -2.44 -4.91 5.40
CA THR A 297 -3.02 -4.68 4.08
C THR A 297 -1.97 -4.24 3.06
N ARG A 298 -2.16 -4.67 1.82
CA ARG A 298 -1.29 -4.34 0.68
C ARG A 298 -2.17 -3.99 -0.52
N ILE A 299 -1.65 -3.16 -1.41
CA ILE A 299 -2.33 -2.78 -2.65
C ILE A 299 -1.51 -3.32 -3.81
N VAL A 300 -2.13 -4.20 -4.58
CA VAL A 300 -1.53 -4.81 -5.77
C VAL A 300 -2.27 -4.26 -6.99
N ALA A 301 -1.51 -3.75 -7.95
CA ALA A 301 -2.05 -3.30 -9.23
C ALA A 301 -1.42 -4.12 -10.35
N TYR A 302 -2.23 -4.54 -11.33
CA TYR A 302 -1.73 -5.30 -12.47
C TYR A 302 -2.47 -4.96 -13.76
N ILE A 303 -1.75 -5.03 -14.88
CA ILE A 303 -2.30 -4.87 -16.22
C ILE A 303 -2.68 -6.25 -16.75
N GLN A 304 -3.93 -6.40 -17.17
CA GLN A 304 -4.47 -7.61 -17.74
C GLN A 304 -4.96 -7.36 -19.16
N ASP A 305 -4.72 -8.32 -20.03
CA ASP A 305 -5.35 -8.39 -21.33
C ASP A 305 -6.73 -9.07 -21.21
N PRO A 306 -7.85 -8.38 -21.46
CA PRO A 306 -9.17 -8.97 -21.34
C PRO A 306 -9.47 -10.04 -22.40
N GLU A 307 -8.71 -10.10 -23.50
CA GLU A 307 -8.92 -11.13 -24.54
C GLU A 307 -8.24 -12.46 -24.18
N THR A 308 -7.03 -12.40 -23.60
CA THR A 308 -6.24 -13.61 -23.28
C THR A 308 -6.21 -13.94 -21.79
N MET A 309 -6.66 -13.01 -20.95
CA MET A 309 -6.50 -12.99 -19.49
C MET A 309 -5.04 -12.91 -19.00
N GLY A 310 -4.07 -12.80 -19.91
CA GLY A 310 -2.66 -12.70 -19.59
C GLY A 310 -2.33 -11.42 -18.81
N ILE A 311 -1.47 -11.53 -17.82
CA ILE A 311 -1.04 -10.41 -16.98
C ILE A 311 0.30 -9.90 -17.50
N LEU A 312 0.32 -8.61 -17.85
CA LEU A 312 1.37 -8.00 -18.66
C LEU A 312 2.29 -7.07 -17.86
N GLY A 313 1.94 -6.81 -16.61
CA GLY A 313 2.70 -5.99 -15.67
C GLY A 313 2.02 -6.01 -14.31
N ALA A 314 2.79 -5.96 -13.24
CA ALA A 314 2.25 -5.88 -11.89
C ALA A 314 3.19 -5.08 -10.99
N THR A 315 2.62 -4.50 -9.95
CA THR A 315 3.35 -3.80 -8.89
C THR A 315 2.57 -3.92 -7.60
N ARG A 316 3.23 -3.63 -6.47
CA ARG A 316 2.57 -3.50 -5.17
C ARG A 316 3.10 -2.31 -4.40
N VAL A 317 2.28 -1.81 -3.49
CA VAL A 317 2.69 -0.96 -2.38
C VAL A 317 2.13 -1.50 -1.08
N ASP A 318 2.78 -1.16 0.03
CA ASP A 318 2.22 -1.37 1.35
C ASP A 318 1.06 -0.38 1.55
N TYR A 319 0.00 -0.76 2.28
CA TYR A 319 -1.05 0.21 2.57
C TYR A 319 -0.46 1.27 3.52
N PRO A 320 -0.59 2.58 3.23
CA PRO A 320 0.08 3.60 4.02
C PRO A 320 -0.32 3.60 5.50
N THR A 321 0.68 3.65 6.37
CA THR A 321 0.57 3.66 7.82
C THR A 321 1.30 4.88 8.41
N PRO A 322 1.03 5.25 9.68
CA PRO A 322 1.63 6.45 10.29
C PRO A 322 3.17 6.52 10.32
N ASN A 323 3.87 5.41 10.08
CA ASN A 323 5.33 5.31 10.21
C ASN A 323 6.05 5.09 8.86
N ASP A 324 5.34 5.21 7.74
CA ASP A 324 5.94 5.09 6.41
C ASP A 324 6.52 6.46 5.98
N GLU A 325 7.65 6.87 6.57
CA GLU A 325 8.52 7.97 6.12
C GLU A 325 9.83 7.45 5.52
#